data_AF-A0A957K242-F1
#
_entry.id   AF-A0A957K242-F1
#
_cell.length_a   1.000
_cell.length_b   1.000
_cell.length_c   1.000
_cell.angle_alpha   90.00
_cell.angle_beta   90.00
_cell.angle_gamma   90.00
#
_symmetry.space_group_name_H-M   'P 1'
#
loop_
_entity.id
_entity.type
_entity.pdbx_description
1 polymer ?
#
loop_
_entity_poly.entity_id
_entity_poly.type
_entity_poly.pdbx_seq_one_letter_code
_entity_poly.pdbx_strand_id
1 'polypeptide(L)'
;MSGDLLQTKLYRPRLRPALVPRPRLIEALNRGLGGKLTLVSAPAGFGKTTLVSSWLAALQTENAPSAPEDIAWLSLDENDGVLTHFLTYVIAALQRVDPRLGAAAQPLLRAAPLPLSGILTSLLNDISARPDLL
;
A
#
# COMPACT_ATOMS: atom_id res chain seq x y z
N MET A 1 23.36 4.68 4.39
CA MET A 1 22.51 5.87 4.21
C MET A 1 21.26 5.39 3.53
N SER A 2 20.11 5.51 4.18
CA SER A 2 18.81 5.29 3.54
C SER A 2 18.75 6.27 2.38
N GLY A 3 18.80 5.79 1.14
CA GLY A 3 18.66 6.65 -0.03
C GLY A 3 17.37 7.45 0.12
N ASP A 4 17.43 8.74 -0.19
CA ASP A 4 16.36 9.71 0.08
C ASP A 4 15.01 9.20 -0.45
N LEU A 5 14.23 8.58 0.44
CA LEU A 5 12.88 8.15 0.12
C LEU A 5 12.01 9.40 0.05
N LEU A 6 11.37 9.59 -1.10
CA LEU A 6 10.41 10.66 -1.27
C LEU A 6 9.17 10.35 -0.43
N GLN A 7 9.08 11.01 0.73
CA GLN A 7 8.06 10.71 1.75
C GLN A 7 6.63 10.84 1.22
N THR A 8 6.38 11.72 0.24
CA THR A 8 5.05 11.94 -0.34
C THR A 8 4.51 10.72 -1.07
N LYS A 9 5.37 9.83 -1.61
CA LYS A 9 4.93 8.57 -2.23
C LYS A 9 4.20 7.65 -1.26
N LEU A 10 4.54 7.77 0.02
CA LEU A 10 4.04 6.91 1.09
C LEU A 10 2.76 7.45 1.76
N TYR A 11 2.24 8.61 1.31
CA TYR A 11 1.03 9.22 1.86
C TYR A 11 -0.14 9.14 0.89
N ARG A 12 -1.30 8.72 1.40
CA ARG A 12 -2.57 8.82 0.68
C ARG A 12 -2.82 10.29 0.30
N PRO A 13 -3.08 10.61 -0.99
CA PRO A 13 -3.44 11.96 -1.39
C PRO A 13 -4.70 12.45 -0.66
N ARG A 14 -4.69 13.73 -0.26
CA ARG A 14 -5.86 14.34 0.39
C ARG A 14 -7.01 14.44 -0.60
N LEU A 15 -8.20 14.06 -0.14
CA LEU A 15 -9.44 14.25 -0.89
C LEU A 15 -9.77 15.74 -0.97
N ARG A 16 -10.22 16.18 -2.15
CA ARG A 16 -10.74 17.55 -2.33
C ARG A 16 -12.20 17.60 -1.88
N PRO A 17 -12.72 18.74 -1.39
CA PRO A 17 -14.09 18.81 -0.86
C PRO A 17 -15.19 18.56 -1.91
N ALA A 18 -14.98 19.00 -3.16
CA ALA A 18 -15.98 18.94 -4.22
C ALA A 18 -15.87 17.67 -5.08
N LEU A 19 -16.02 16.50 -4.46
CA LEU A 19 -16.00 15.22 -5.18
C LEU A 19 -17.39 14.78 -5.61
N VAL A 20 -17.50 14.31 -6.84
CA VAL A 20 -18.72 13.68 -7.34
C VAL A 20 -18.86 12.29 -6.69
N PRO A 21 -19.96 12.00 -5.97
CA PRO A 21 -20.19 10.69 -5.38
C PRO A 21 -20.21 9.58 -6.43
N ARG A 22 -19.56 8.45 -6.15
CA ARG A 22 -19.49 7.28 -7.05
C ARG A 22 -19.90 5.97 -6.34
N PRO A 23 -21.10 5.88 -5.72
CA PRO A 23 -21.48 4.76 -4.86
C PRO A 23 -21.35 3.39 -5.53
N ARG A 24 -21.72 3.27 -6.82
CA ARG A 24 -21.58 2.01 -7.57
C ARG A 24 -20.13 1.48 -7.64
N LEU A 25 -19.14 2.39 -7.72
CA LEU A 25 -17.72 2.00 -7.75
C LEU A 25 -17.19 1.68 -6.35
N ILE A 26 -17.69 2.38 -5.33
CA ILE A 26 -17.40 2.09 -3.92
C ILE A 26 -17.90 0.68 -3.57
N GLU A 27 -19.14 0.35 -3.92
CA GLU A 27 -19.69 -1.00 -3.75
C GLU A 27 -18.90 -2.07 -4.50
N ALA A 28 -18.40 -1.76 -5.71
CA ALA A 28 -17.55 -2.68 -6.46
C ALA A 28 -16.22 -2.95 -5.75
N LEU A 29 -15.61 -1.92 -5.14
CA LEU A 29 -14.40 -2.07 -4.33
C LEU A 29 -14.68 -2.84 -3.03
N ASN A 30 -15.82 -2.60 -2.38
CA ASN A 30 -16.24 -3.36 -1.19
C ASN A 30 -16.37 -4.86 -1.50
N ARG A 31 -16.95 -5.24 -2.64
CA ARG A 31 -17.00 -6.65 -3.08
C ARG A 31 -15.60 -7.24 -3.32
N GLY A 32 -14.64 -6.40 -3.72
CA GLY A 32 -13.25 -6.78 -3.93
C GLY A 32 -12.46 -7.08 -2.65
N LEU A 33 -12.94 -6.64 -1.47
CA LEU A 33 -12.27 -6.89 -0.17
C LEU A 33 -12.13 -8.37 0.17
N GLY A 34 -13.03 -9.22 -0.33
CA GLY A 34 -12.94 -10.67 -0.12
C GLY A 34 -11.84 -11.36 -0.95
N GLY A 35 -11.19 -10.63 -1.86
CA GLY A 35 -10.12 -11.14 -2.71
C GLY A 35 -8.72 -10.75 -2.22
N LYS A 36 -7.70 -11.53 -2.65
CA LYS A 36 -6.29 -11.23 -2.34
C LYS A 36 -5.74 -10.01 -3.09
N LEU A 37 -6.38 -9.61 -4.19
CA LEU A 37 -5.96 -8.50 -5.04
C LEU A 37 -7.16 -7.90 -5.77
N THR A 38 -7.30 -6.58 -5.69
CA THR A 38 -8.25 -5.79 -6.49
C THR A 38 -7.48 -4.83 -7.40
N LEU A 39 -7.68 -4.94 -8.73
CA LEU A 39 -7.06 -4.07 -9.72
C LEU A 39 -8.04 -2.99 -10.19
N VAL A 40 -7.68 -1.71 -10.01
CA VAL A 40 -8.43 -0.57 -10.54
C VAL A 40 -7.73 -0.03 -11.79
N SER A 41 -8.30 -0.28 -12.97
CA SER A 41 -7.74 0.16 -14.26
C SER A 41 -8.67 1.16 -14.95
N ALA A 42 -8.09 2.24 -15.48
CA ALA A 42 -8.73 3.30 -16.26
C ALA A 42 -7.65 4.19 -16.90
N PRO A 43 -7.95 4.97 -17.95
CA PRO A 43 -6.99 5.90 -18.54
C PRO A 43 -6.52 6.99 -17.54
N ALA A 44 -5.47 7.73 -17.92
CA ALA A 44 -4.99 8.87 -17.14
C ALA A 44 -6.11 9.92 -16.97
N GLY A 45 -6.20 10.55 -15.80
CA GLY A 45 -7.22 11.57 -15.50
C GLY A 45 -8.61 11.06 -15.09
N PHE A 46 -8.92 9.76 -15.19
CA PHE A 46 -10.26 9.22 -14.83
C PHE A 46 -10.56 9.14 -13.33
N GLY A 47 -9.60 9.56 -12.48
CA GLY A 47 -9.77 9.64 -11.03
C GLY A 47 -9.59 8.30 -10.30
N LYS A 48 -8.74 7.40 -10.78
CA LYS A 48 -8.42 6.12 -10.10
C LYS A 48 -7.97 6.32 -8.65
N THR A 49 -6.95 7.17 -8.47
CA THR A 49 -6.41 7.51 -7.15
C THR A 49 -7.45 8.19 -6.27
N THR A 50 -8.27 9.06 -6.86
CA THR A 50 -9.40 9.70 -6.18
C THR A 50 -10.42 8.67 -5.70
N LEU A 51 -10.80 7.72 -6.56
CA LEU A 51 -11.75 6.65 -6.23
C LEU A 51 -11.24 5.81 -5.05
N VAL A 52 -9.99 5.33 -5.10
CA VAL A 52 -9.41 4.52 -4.01
C VAL A 52 -9.33 5.34 -2.72
N SER A 53 -8.93 6.61 -2.80
CA SER A 53 -8.86 7.48 -1.62
C SER A 53 -10.24 7.75 -1.02
N SER A 54 -11.27 7.95 -1.85
CA SER A 54 -12.66 8.14 -1.42
C SER A 54 -13.25 6.88 -0.81
N TRP A 55 -12.90 5.72 -1.37
CA TRP A 55 -13.28 4.43 -0.84
C TRP A 55 -12.71 4.17 0.54
N LEU A 56 -11.41 4.40 0.73
CA LEU A 56 -10.79 4.27 2.06
C LEU A 56 -11.39 5.25 3.07
N ALA A 57 -11.73 6.48 2.65
CA ALA A 57 -12.39 7.44 3.53
C ALA A 57 -13.81 6.97 3.92
N ALA A 58 -14.58 6.41 2.99
CA ALA A 58 -15.91 5.87 3.26
C ALA A 58 -15.87 4.71 4.28
N LEU A 59 -14.93 3.78 4.12
CA LEU A 59 -14.72 2.68 5.08
C LEU A 59 -14.41 3.19 6.50
N GLN A 60 -13.62 4.25 6.61
CA GLN A 60 -13.26 4.86 7.90
C GLN A 60 -14.43 5.61 8.56
N THR A 61 -15.33 6.23 7.78
CA THR A 61 -16.48 6.97 8.33
C THR A 61 -17.64 6.07 8.76
N GLU A 62 -17.81 4.92 8.12
CA GLU A 62 -18.99 4.07 8.33
C GLU A 62 -18.87 3.15 9.55
N ASN A 63 -17.75 3.18 10.30
CA ASN A 63 -17.41 2.16 11.32
C ASN A 63 -17.71 0.74 10.80
N ALA A 64 -17.44 0.51 9.51
CA ALA A 64 -17.76 -0.75 8.90
C ALA A 64 -16.91 -1.82 9.61
N PRO A 65 -17.51 -2.92 10.11
CA PRO A 65 -16.77 -3.95 10.84
C PRO A 65 -15.69 -4.65 10.00
N SER A 66 -15.66 -4.39 8.70
CA SER A 66 -14.68 -4.87 7.72
C SER A 66 -13.78 -3.76 7.16
N ALA A 67 -13.76 -2.57 7.76
CA ALA A 67 -12.82 -1.52 7.38
C ALA A 67 -11.40 -1.96 7.78
N PRO A 68 -10.42 -1.92 6.86
CA PRO A 68 -9.03 -2.21 7.21
C PRO A 68 -8.52 -1.12 8.15
N GLU A 69 -8.11 -1.51 9.35
CA GLU A 69 -7.49 -0.61 10.33
C GLU A 69 -6.09 -0.17 9.88
N ASP A 70 -5.39 -1.10 9.20
CA ASP A 70 -4.01 -0.95 8.81
C ASP A 70 -3.89 -0.76 7.29
N ILE A 71 -3.57 0.46 6.86
CA ILE A 71 -3.46 0.84 5.45
C ILE A 71 -2.05 1.34 5.14
N ALA A 72 -1.31 0.57 4.34
CA ALA A 72 -0.08 1.02 3.71
C ALA A 72 -0.38 1.65 2.35
N TRP A 73 0.17 2.83 2.08
CA TRP A 73 0.04 3.51 0.78
C TRP A 73 1.41 3.61 0.11
N LEU A 74 1.48 3.23 -1.17
CA LEU A 74 2.66 3.43 -2.01
C LEU A 74 2.23 3.94 -3.39
N SER A 75 2.76 5.10 -3.75
CA SER A 75 2.64 5.68 -5.08
C SER A 75 3.89 5.32 -5.87
N LEU A 76 3.71 4.79 -7.08
CA LEU A 76 4.79 4.39 -7.96
C LEU A 76 4.88 5.36 -9.14
N ASP A 77 6.10 5.62 -9.60
CA ASP A 77 6.41 6.34 -10.84
C ASP A 77 7.49 5.61 -11.65
N GLU A 78 7.88 6.20 -12.78
CA GLU A 78 8.82 5.61 -13.74
C GLU A 78 10.21 5.33 -13.14
N ASN A 79 10.58 5.98 -12.04
CA ASN A 79 11.89 5.79 -11.38
C ASN A 79 11.93 4.59 -10.43
N ASP A 80 10.79 3.92 -10.22
CA ASP A 80 10.68 2.78 -9.31
C ASP A 80 10.89 1.43 -10.02
N GLY A 81 11.38 1.43 -11.27
CA GLY A 81 11.62 0.23 -12.07
C GLY A 81 12.80 -0.64 -11.58
N VAL A 82 13.62 -0.16 -10.65
CA VAL A 82 14.72 -0.92 -10.04
C VAL A 82 14.19 -1.70 -8.84
N LEU A 83 14.33 -3.03 -8.85
CA LEU A 83 13.74 -3.92 -7.84
C LEU A 83 14.14 -3.57 -6.39
N THR A 84 15.40 -3.21 -6.14
CA THR A 84 15.85 -2.80 -4.80
C THR A 84 15.17 -1.51 -4.35
N HIS A 85 14.98 -0.56 -5.26
CA HIS A 85 14.29 0.71 -4.98
C HIS A 85 12.81 0.47 -4.68
N PHE A 86 12.15 -0.33 -5.52
CA PHE A 86 10.76 -0.76 -5.32
C PHE A 86 10.58 -1.44 -3.95
N LEU A 87 11.40 -2.44 -3.62
CA LEU A 87 11.31 -3.14 -2.34
C LEU A 87 11.62 -2.23 -1.14
N THR A 88 12.52 -1.26 -1.30
CA THR A 88 12.79 -0.25 -0.26
C THR A 88 11.53 0.58 0.03
N TYR A 89 10.83 1.04 -1.01
CA TYR A 89 9.57 1.76 -0.84
C TYR A 89 8.43 0.89 -0.29
N VAL A 90 8.33 -0.38 -0.71
CA VAL A 90 7.35 -1.32 -0.16
C VAL A 90 7.56 -1.50 1.34
N ILE A 91 8.80 -1.75 1.78
CA ILE A 91 9.13 -1.88 3.20
C ILE A 91 8.81 -0.57 3.94
N ALA A 92 9.19 0.58 3.38
CA ALA A 92 8.90 1.87 4.00
C ALA A 92 7.38 2.16 4.10
N ALA A 93 6.58 1.71 3.14
CA ALA A 93 5.11 1.81 3.19
C ALA A 93 4.52 0.92 4.28
N LEU A 94 5.01 -0.32 4.42
CA LEU A 94 4.58 -1.22 5.50
C LEU A 94 4.99 -0.69 6.88
N GLN A 95 6.15 -0.05 6.99
CA GLN A 95 6.62 0.54 8.24
C GLN A 95 5.81 1.75 8.72
N ARG A 96 4.97 2.34 7.86
CA ARG A 96 3.97 3.35 8.26
C ARG A 96 2.83 2.74 9.09
N VAL A 97 2.57 1.46 8.90
CA VAL A 97 1.59 0.68 9.66
C VAL A 97 2.23 0.16 10.94
N ASP A 98 3.35 -0.55 10.84
CA ASP A 98 4.12 -1.02 11.99
C ASP A 98 5.63 -0.93 11.68
N PRO A 99 6.40 -0.12 12.45
CA PRO A 99 7.83 0.07 12.23
C PRO A 99 8.67 -1.21 12.21
N ARG A 100 8.17 -2.32 12.77
CA ARG A 100 8.86 -3.62 12.82
C ARG A 100 8.79 -4.38 11.50
N LEU A 101 7.78 -4.12 10.65
CA LEU A 101 7.61 -4.85 9.39
C LEU A 101 8.83 -4.62 8.48
N GLY A 102 9.40 -5.71 7.98
CA GLY A 102 10.54 -5.69 7.08
C GLY A 102 11.87 -5.30 7.72
N ALA A 103 11.95 -5.21 9.06
CA ALA A 103 13.20 -4.86 9.74
C ALA A 103 14.34 -5.86 9.44
N ALA A 104 14.03 -7.16 9.37
CA ALA A 104 14.99 -8.20 9.00
C ALA A 104 15.28 -8.23 7.48
N ALA A 105 14.38 -7.70 6.65
CA ALA A 105 14.56 -7.60 5.20
C ALA A 105 15.42 -6.39 4.77
N GLN A 106 15.45 -5.30 5.55
CA GLN A 106 16.20 -4.09 5.18
C GLN A 106 17.71 -4.31 4.93
N PRO A 107 18.45 -5.06 5.77
CA PRO A 107 19.87 -5.33 5.50
C PRO A 107 20.07 -6.13 4.21
N LEU A 108 19.14 -7.02 3.89
CA LEU A 108 19.21 -7.88 2.70
C LEU A 108 19.09 -7.08 1.39
N LEU A 109 18.45 -5.91 1.41
CA LEU A 109 18.38 -5.01 0.24
C LEU A 109 19.74 -4.48 -0.22
N ARG A 110 20.76 -4.54 0.65
CA ARG A 110 22.13 -4.09 0.35
C ARG A 110 23.03 -5.23 -0.14
N ALA A 111 22.56 -6.47 -0.10
CA ALA A 111 23.35 -7.63 -0.52
C ALA A 111 23.44 -7.72 -2.04
N ALA A 112 24.59 -8.21 -2.52
CA ALA A 112 24.83 -8.52 -3.91
C ALA A 112 25.35 -9.97 -4.01
N PRO A 113 24.62 -10.90 -4.67
CA PRO A 113 23.34 -10.69 -5.35
C PRO A 113 22.17 -10.43 -4.38
N LEU A 114 21.08 -9.85 -4.89
CA LEU A 114 19.88 -9.57 -4.09
C LEU A 114 19.14 -10.88 -3.73
N PRO A 115 19.02 -11.24 -2.43
CA PRO A 115 18.40 -12.49 -2.02
C PRO A 115 16.86 -12.33 -1.95
N LEU A 116 16.21 -12.24 -3.11
CA LEU A 116 14.77 -11.94 -3.22
C LEU A 116 13.89 -12.87 -2.38
N SER A 117 14.12 -14.18 -2.44
CA SER A 117 13.34 -15.14 -1.65
C SER A 117 13.48 -14.89 -0.15
N GLY A 118 14.69 -14.58 0.33
CA GLY A 118 14.93 -14.25 1.74
C GLY A 118 14.19 -12.99 2.18
N ILE A 119 14.19 -11.95 1.33
CA ILE A 119 13.43 -10.72 1.56
C ILE A 119 11.93 -11.01 1.64
N LEU A 120 11.37 -11.73 0.67
CA LEU A 120 9.94 -12.05 0.63
C LEU A 120 9.51 -12.94 1.80
N THR A 121 10.30 -13.97 2.13
CA THR A 121 10.03 -14.82 3.29
C THR A 121 10.04 -14.02 4.59
N SER A 122 11.00 -13.11 4.77
CA SER A 122 11.02 -12.21 5.93
C SER A 122 9.75 -11.37 6.02
N LEU A 123 9.33 -10.74 4.91
CA LEU A 123 8.14 -9.88 4.90
C LEU A 123 6.85 -10.66 5.16
N LEU A 124 6.72 -11.84 4.56
CA LEU A 124 5.54 -12.70 4.75
C LEU A 124 5.45 -13.20 6.19
N ASN A 125 6.58 -13.54 6.81
CA ASN A 125 6.63 -13.94 8.21
C ASN A 125 6.25 -12.77 9.14
N ASP A 126 6.76 -11.56 8.87
CA ASP A 126 6.43 -10.36 9.66
C ASP A 126 4.92 -10.05 9.60
N ILE A 127 4.31 -10.14 8.41
CA ILE A 127 2.87 -9.93 8.23
C ILE A 127 2.07 -11.05 8.88
N SER A 128 2.51 -12.30 8.76
CA SER A 128 1.80 -13.46 9.34
C SER A 128 1.89 -13.51 10.87
N ALA A 129 2.94 -12.92 11.45
CA ALA A 129 3.09 -12.77 12.90
C ALA A 129 2.16 -11.69 13.49
N ARG A 130 1.41 -10.97 12.65
CA ARG A 130 0.35 -10.03 13.01
C ARG A 130 -1.01 -10.66 12.71
N PRO A 131 -1.59 -11.44 13.64
CA PRO A 131 -2.90 -12.08 13.44
C PRO A 131 -4.05 -11.05 13.35
N ASP A 132 -3.79 -9.79 13.65
CA ASP A 132 -4.66 -8.64 13.45
C ASP A 132 -4.61 -8.06 12.02
N LEU A 133 -3.64 -8.48 11.19
CA LEU A 133 -3.50 -8.08 9.78
C LEU A 133 -4.06 -9.11 8.78
N LEU A 134 -4.51 -10.29 9.24
CA LEU A 134 -5.01 -11.40 8.42
C LEU A 134 -6.46 -11.72 8.76
#